data_AF-A0AB39IVA1-F1
#
_entry.id   AF-A0AB39IVA1-F1
#
_cell.length_a   1.000
_cell.length_b   1.000
_cell.length_c   1.000
_cell.angle_alpha   90.00
_cell.angle_beta   90.00
_cell.angle_gamma   90.00
#
_symmetry.space_group_name_H-M   'P 1'
#
loop_
_entity.id
_entity.type
_entity.pdbx_description
1 polymer ?
#
loop_
_entity_poly.entity_id
_entity_poly.type
_entity_poly.pdbx_seq_one_letter_code
_entity_poly.pdbx_strand_id
1 'polypeptide(L)' 'MSVPLYWTQEGLPIGSHFAARFGDEQTRLSLAAELERVKPWAKHIPSINALS' A
#
# COMPACT_ATOMS: atom_id res chain seq x y z
N MET A 1 1.84 8.72 4.45
CA MET A 1 1.72 7.23 4.53
C MET A 1 1.94 6.70 3.14
N SER A 2 2.61 5.55 2.99
CA SER A 2 2.84 4.91 1.69
C SER A 2 2.08 3.58 1.62
N VAL A 3 1.44 3.30 0.48
CA VAL A 3 0.80 2.01 0.17
C VAL A 3 1.27 1.46 -1.18
N PRO A 4 1.38 0.13 -1.36
CA PRO A 4 1.87 -0.47 -2.61
C PRO A 4 0.72 -0.66 -3.60
N LEU A 5 0.46 0.37 -4.41
CA LEU A 5 -0.61 0.29 -5.42
C LEU A 5 -0.14 -0.34 -6.73
N TYR A 6 1.15 -0.40 -7.00
CA TYR A 6 1.67 -0.87 -8.29
C TYR A 6 2.90 -1.74 -8.11
N TRP A 7 3.22 -2.51 -9.16
CA TRP A 7 4.40 -3.35 -9.24
C TRP A 7 5.10 -3.11 -10.58
N THR A 8 6.42 -3.23 -10.60
CA THR A 8 7.20 -3.26 -11.84
C THR A 8 6.96 -4.60 -12.57
N GLN A 9 7.46 -4.72 -13.80
CA GLN A 9 7.37 -5.97 -14.56
C GLN A 9 8.14 -7.11 -13.89
N GLU A 10 9.18 -6.78 -13.12
CA GLU A 10 10.01 -7.68 -12.33
C GLU A 10 9.39 -8.03 -10.97
N GLY A 11 8.18 -7.56 -10.69
CA GLY A 11 7.45 -7.88 -9.45
C GLY A 11 7.89 -7.06 -8.23
N LEU A 12 8.61 -5.95 -8.40
CA LEU A 12 9.00 -5.07 -7.30
C LEU A 12 7.87 -4.10 -6.95
N PRO A 13 7.52 -3.91 -5.66
CA PRO A 13 6.43 -3.01 -5.26
C PRO A 13 6.83 -1.53 -5.45
N ILE A 14 5.87 -0.73 -5.91
CA ILE A 14 6.00 0.72 -6.07
C ILE A 14 5.09 1.40 -5.04
N GLY A 15 5.71 2.14 -4.11
CA GLY A 15 4.99 2.89 -3.08
C GLY A 15 4.33 4.15 -3.63
N SER A 16 3.06 4.36 -3.27
CA SER A 16 2.33 5.61 -3.51
C SER A 16 2.13 6.34 -2.18
N HIS A 17 2.68 7.55 -2.06
CA HIS A 17 2.64 8.32 -0.82
C HIS A 17 1.47 9.31 -0.79
N PHE A 18 0.71 9.27 0.32
CA PHE A 18 -0.40 10.19 0.59
C PHE A 18 -0.14 11.01 1.85
N ALA A 19 -0.37 12.31 1.73
CA ALA A 19 -0.36 13.28 2.81
C ALA A 19 -1.78 13.73 3.14
N ALA A 20 -2.03 14.03 4.40
CA ALA A 20 -3.27 14.60 4.90
C ALA A 20 -2.96 15.88 5.68
N ARG A 21 -4.00 16.58 6.16
CA ARG A 21 -3.83 17.72 7.05
C ARG A 21 -3.12 17.29 8.34
N PHE A 22 -2.50 18.26 9.02
CA PHE A 22 -1.88 18.01 10.31
C PHE A 22 -2.91 17.42 11.30
N GLY A 23 -2.57 16.30 11.94
CA GLY A 23 -3.45 15.59 12.87
C GLY A 23 -4.57 14.76 12.23
N ASP A 24 -4.76 14.80 10.91
CA ASP A 24 -5.85 14.11 10.21
C ASP A 24 -5.44 12.71 9.73
N GLU A 25 -5.01 11.87 10.67
CA GLU A 25 -4.61 10.50 10.37
C GLU A 25 -5.80 9.62 9.96
N GLN A 26 -6.99 9.89 10.51
CA GLN A 26 -8.19 9.09 10.24
C GLN A 26 -8.60 9.14 8.77
N THR A 27 -8.59 10.33 8.15
CA THR A 27 -8.88 10.47 6.71
C THR A 27 -7.84 9.72 5.88
N ARG A 28 -6.57 9.84 6.25
CA ARG A 28 -5.46 9.17 5.57
C ARG A 28 -5.63 7.63 5.58
N LEU A 29 -5.95 7.06 6.75
CA LEU A 29 -6.19 5.62 6.91
C LEU A 29 -7.46 5.14 6.18
N SER A 30 -8.52 5.95 6.22
CA SER A 30 -9.77 5.64 5.51
C SER A 30 -9.55 5.56 4.00
N LEU A 31 -8.78 6.50 3.44
CA LEU A 31 -8.38 6.47 2.03
C LEU A 31 -7.57 5.20 1.70
N ALA A 32 -6.63 4.81 2.55
CA ALA A 32 -5.89 3.57 2.34
C ALA A 32 -6.81 2.34 2.35
N ALA A 33 -7.77 2.26 3.27
CA ALA A 33 -8.73 1.17 3.33
C ALA A 33 -9.63 1.12 2.07
N GLU A 34 -10.03 2.26 1.53
CA GLU A 34 -10.76 2.34 0.26
C GLU A 34 -9.92 1.83 -0.91
N LEU A 35 -8.66 2.27 -1.00
CA LEU A 35 -7.73 1.83 -2.02
C LEU A 35 -7.44 0.32 -1.94
N GLU A 36 -7.35 -0.24 -0.73
CA GLU A 36 -7.14 -1.68 -0.53
C GLU A 36 -8.33 -2.51 -1.02
N ARG A 37 -9.56 -2.01 -0.79
CA ARG A 37 -10.77 -2.69 -1.27
C ARG A 37 -10.83 -2.78 -2.79
N VAL A 38 -10.42 -1.72 -3.50
CA VAL A 38 -10.44 -1.70 -4.97
C VAL A 38 -9.23 -2.35 -5.61
N LYS A 39 -8.06 -2.31 -4.92
CA LYS A 39 -6.81 -2.89 -5.40
C LYS A 39 -6.11 -3.65 -4.28
N PRO A 40 -6.55 -4.88 -3.96
CA PRO A 40 -6.02 -5.63 -2.83
C PRO A 40 -4.52 -5.95 -3.00
N TRP A 41 -3.70 -5.55 -2.03
CA TRP A 41 -2.26 -5.82 -2.06
C TRP A 41 -1.80 -6.94 -1.12
N ALA A 42 -2.65 -7.40 -0.18
CA ALA A 42 -2.28 -8.41 0.81
C ALA A 42 -1.82 -9.75 0.21
N LYS A 43 -2.21 -10.06 -1.03
CA LYS A 43 -1.81 -11.28 -1.74
C LYS A 43 -0.44 -11.16 -2.44
N HIS A 44 0.14 -9.97 -2.51
CA HIS A 44 1.42 -9.73 -3.16
C HIS A 44 2.56 -9.90 -2.14
N ILE A 45 2.93 -11.16 -1.90
CA ILE A 45 4.00 -11.55 -0.98
C ILE A 45 5.30 -11.72 -1.78
N PRO A 46 6.41 -11.05 -1.39
CA PRO A 46 7.70 -11.26 -2.03
C PRO A 46 8.19 -12.71 -1.89
N SER A 47 8.95 -13.19 -2.88
CA SER A 47 9.57 -14.52 -2.87
C SER A 47 10.54 -14.71 -1.70
N ILE A 48 11.14 -13.61 -1.22
CA ILE A 48 11.97 -13.58 -0.03
C ILE A 48 11.14 -12.93 1.09
N ASN A 49 10.74 -13.70 2.08
CA ASN A 49 10.06 -13.23 3.27
C ASN A 49 10.61 -13.94 4.52
N ALA A 50 10.32 -13.43 5.72
CA ALA A 50 10.88 -13.99 6.95
C ALA A 50 10.42 -15.43 7.28
N LEU A 51 9.40 -15.93 6.57
CA LEU A 51 8.85 -17.28 6.75
C LEU A 51 9.31 -18.26 5.64
N SER A 52 10.07 -17.78 4.64
CA SER A 52 10.61 -18.55 3.52
C SER A 52 12.11 -18.76 3.62
#